data_AF-A0A9E1NUM5-F1
#
_entry.id   AF-A0A9E1NUM5-F1
#
_cell.length_a   1.000
_cell.length_b   1.000
_cell.length_c   1.000
_cell.angle_alpha   90.00
_cell.angle_beta   90.00
_cell.angle_gamma   90.00
#
_symmetry.space_group_name_H-M   'P 1'
#
loop_
_entity.id
_entity.type
_entity.pdbx_description
1 polymer ?
#
loop_
_entity_poly.entity_id
_entity_poly.type
_entity_poly.pdbx_seq_one_letter_code
_entity_poly.pdbx_strand_id
1 'polypeptide(L)'
;MFSRVFCSALIIFIWIQFNGPARLARAQEPPSFMQTLASLAKLDEFYVDSGVYFMKQNHGKNKILHEILFKYGLTEGIFRDQSNQTHINLLSTKKIISIPDIEVRKIHAAKYRIRIHNARGDFPLNFSESFHQGWRLYLVPWTFKEVKFDSIKTQQLLSSYQIFKGNEKTQATLKSLKKFLKKNWVTDIERDPPSLTNPYHLFQRIGQIASDQKTPTTNFISKKFFNTIQNENLPTGTFWETWFSGNIDMRCKRKNQNKENCVETNSDNWKLIKGLNSDVIEWPDVLHWRINTQTNGWWVDSSFLRHASLLKNDKPIFYRLNSNGTLSFELVMEFWPQRLFYIGGIISIVVLIVSLTLLFLRHIRRKFTPAVS
;
A
#
# COMPACT_ATOMS: atom_id res chain seq x y z
N MET A 1 24.55 42.76 -1.13
CA MET A 1 24.01 42.24 0.15
C MET A 1 22.91 41.18 -0.03
N PHE A 2 22.01 41.29 -1.01
CA PHE A 2 20.91 40.33 -1.25
C PHE A 2 21.35 38.84 -1.44
N SER A 3 22.51 38.60 -2.07
CA SER A 3 23.00 37.23 -2.33
C SER A 3 23.45 36.46 -1.08
N ARG A 4 23.94 37.15 -0.03
CA ARG A 4 24.41 36.47 1.19
C ARG A 4 23.24 36.03 2.07
N VAL A 5 22.21 36.86 2.19
CA VAL A 5 21.00 36.56 2.97
C VAL A 5 20.20 35.41 2.34
N PHE A 6 20.13 35.35 1.01
CA PHE A 6 19.44 34.29 0.30
C PHE A 6 20.12 32.92 0.45
N CYS A 7 21.46 32.89 0.41
CA CYS A 7 22.23 31.67 0.67
C CYS A 7 22.04 31.16 2.11
N SER A 8 22.06 32.06 3.11
CA SER A 8 21.84 31.68 4.50
C SER A 8 20.43 31.12 4.73
N ALA A 9 19.40 31.74 4.14
CA ALA A 9 18.02 31.25 4.21
C ALA A 9 17.85 29.90 3.51
N LEU A 10 18.50 29.68 2.36
CA LEU A 10 18.49 28.41 1.63
C LEU A 10 19.17 27.30 2.43
N ILE A 11 20.30 27.58 3.07
CA ILE A 11 21.01 26.61 3.91
C ILE A 11 20.17 26.23 5.13
N ILE A 12 19.53 27.19 5.79
CA ILE A 12 18.62 26.92 6.92
C ILE A 12 17.41 26.10 6.46
N PHE A 13 16.84 26.41 5.28
CA PHE A 13 15.73 25.65 4.72
C PHE A 13 16.15 24.20 4.38
N ILE A 14 17.33 24.01 3.78
CA ILE A 14 17.91 22.69 3.52
C ILE A 14 18.18 21.94 4.84
N TRP A 15 18.71 22.62 5.86
CA TRP A 15 18.98 22.02 7.17
C TRP A 15 17.71 21.55 7.88
N ILE A 16 16.62 22.32 7.78
CA ILE A 16 15.29 21.95 8.31
C ILE A 16 14.70 20.77 7.52
N GLN A 17 14.86 20.74 6.20
CA GLN A 17 14.39 19.63 5.35
C GLN A 17 15.18 18.33 5.57
N PHE A 18 16.47 18.40 5.92
CA PHE A 18 17.29 17.22 6.18
C PHE A 18 17.19 16.69 7.62
N ASN A 19 16.99 17.55 8.63
CA ASN A 19 16.88 17.13 10.03
C ASN A 19 15.44 16.91 10.53
N GLY A 20 14.43 17.50 9.88
CA GLY A 20 13.01 17.27 10.19
C GLY A 20 12.48 15.84 9.97
N PRO A 21 12.90 15.09 8.93
CA PRO A 21 12.30 13.79 8.62
C PRO A 21 12.87 12.61 9.42
N ALA A 22 14.04 12.73 10.06
CA ALA A 22 14.65 11.63 10.82
C ALA A 22 13.78 11.17 12.01
N ARG A 23 13.06 12.10 12.65
CA ARG A 23 12.07 11.77 13.69
C ARG A 23 10.77 11.19 13.11
N LEU A 24 10.39 11.58 11.89
CA LEU A 24 9.20 11.08 11.20
C LEU A 24 9.39 9.71 10.55
N ALA A 25 10.64 9.27 10.32
CA ALA A 25 10.98 7.98 9.71
C ALA A 25 11.34 6.89 10.74
N ARG A 26 11.44 7.23 12.03
CA ARG A 26 11.75 6.26 13.08
C ARG A 26 10.51 5.40 13.34
N ALA A 27 10.56 4.14 12.91
CA ALA A 27 9.57 3.14 13.32
C ALA A 27 9.51 3.09 14.84
N GLN A 28 8.30 2.96 15.39
CA GLN A 28 8.14 2.91 16.84
C GLN A 28 8.67 1.55 17.31
N GLU A 29 9.82 1.55 17.97
CA GLU A 29 10.43 0.31 18.49
C GLU A 29 9.46 -0.36 19.47
N PRO A 30 9.00 -1.58 19.16
CA PRO A 30 8.13 -2.31 20.07
C PRO A 30 8.96 -3.02 21.16
N PRO A 31 8.37 -3.33 22.34
CA PRO A 31 8.99 -4.24 23.30
C PRO A 31 9.31 -5.59 22.63
N SER A 32 10.33 -6.31 23.13
CA SER A 32 10.98 -7.43 22.44
C SER A 32 10.01 -8.42 21.77
N PHE A 33 9.87 -8.27 20.44
CA PHE A 33 8.88 -8.93 19.58
C PHE A 33 8.73 -10.42 19.83
N MET A 34 9.86 -11.13 19.84
CA MET A 34 9.88 -12.59 19.89
C MET A 34 9.36 -13.11 21.22
N GLN A 35 9.55 -12.35 22.30
CA GLN A 35 9.02 -12.72 23.60
C GLN A 35 7.51 -12.55 23.61
N THR A 36 7.00 -11.39 23.19
CA THR A 36 5.56 -11.10 23.15
C THR A 36 4.81 -12.03 22.19
N LEU A 37 5.33 -12.28 20.99
CA LEU A 37 4.70 -13.16 20.00
C LEU A 37 4.73 -14.63 20.46
N ALA A 38 5.85 -15.08 21.05
CA ALA A 38 5.93 -16.44 21.61
C ALA A 38 4.98 -16.64 22.80
N SER A 39 4.73 -15.60 23.61
CA SER A 39 3.72 -15.66 24.66
C SER A 39 2.30 -15.60 24.13
N LEU A 40 2.03 -14.82 23.07
CA LEU A 40 0.71 -14.76 22.44
C LEU A 40 0.34 -16.05 21.71
N ALA A 41 1.30 -16.67 21.01
CA ALA A 41 1.10 -17.94 20.30
C ALA A 41 0.79 -19.12 21.24
N LYS A 42 0.99 -18.98 22.55
CA LYS A 42 0.64 -19.97 23.57
C LYS A 42 -0.80 -19.84 24.08
N LEU A 43 -1.52 -18.78 23.70
CA LEU A 43 -2.90 -18.59 24.08
C LEU A 43 -3.79 -19.42 23.13
N ASP A 44 -4.71 -20.22 23.68
CA ASP A 44 -5.68 -21.00 22.91
C ASP A 44 -6.60 -20.11 22.05
N GLU A 45 -6.65 -18.81 22.35
CA GLU A 45 -7.38 -17.79 21.60
C GLU A 45 -6.58 -17.24 20.40
N PHE A 46 -5.30 -17.62 20.23
CA PHE A 46 -4.43 -17.20 19.13
C PHE A 46 -4.47 -18.22 17.99
N TYR A 47 -5.53 -18.19 17.19
CA TYR A 47 -5.49 -18.79 15.86
C TYR A 47 -5.36 -17.71 14.80
N VAL A 48 -4.45 -17.94 13.85
CA VAL A 48 -4.21 -17.08 12.67
C VAL A 48 -5.50 -16.82 11.89
N ASP A 49 -6.48 -17.73 11.99
CA ASP A 49 -7.75 -17.69 11.26
C ASP A 49 -8.94 -17.16 12.09
N SER A 50 -8.82 -16.99 13.42
CA SER A 50 -9.94 -16.57 14.27
C SER A 50 -9.69 -15.31 15.12
N GLY A 51 -8.44 -14.94 15.38
CA GLY A 51 -8.12 -13.82 16.27
C GLY A 51 -7.16 -12.82 15.63
N VAL A 52 -7.68 -11.65 15.22
CA VAL A 52 -6.81 -10.49 14.97
C VAL A 52 -6.70 -9.70 16.26
N TYR A 53 -5.46 -9.48 16.69
CA TYR A 53 -5.14 -8.75 17.90
C TYR A 53 -4.88 -7.30 17.59
N PHE A 54 -5.58 -6.41 18.29
CA PHE A 54 -5.36 -4.97 18.14
C PHE A 54 -4.82 -4.37 19.42
N MET A 55 -3.84 -3.48 19.28
CA MET A 55 -3.34 -2.68 20.40
C MET A 55 -4.06 -1.34 20.46
N LYS A 56 -4.47 -0.92 21.66
CA LYS A 56 -5.01 0.44 21.89
C LYS A 56 -3.95 1.49 21.52
N GLN A 57 -4.34 2.45 20.69
CA GLN A 57 -3.55 3.62 20.26
C GLN A 57 -4.18 4.90 20.83
N ASN A 58 -4.53 5.87 19.99
CA ASN A 58 -5.23 7.11 20.38
C ASN A 58 -6.71 6.82 20.70
N HIS A 59 -7.27 7.52 21.69
CA HIS A 59 -8.66 7.50 22.10
C HIS A 59 -9.66 7.51 20.92
N GLY A 60 -9.44 8.37 19.91
CA GLY A 60 -10.31 8.45 18.72
C GLY A 60 -10.29 7.17 17.87
N LYS A 61 -9.10 6.67 17.51
CA LYS A 61 -8.95 5.41 16.76
C LYS A 61 -9.50 4.22 17.56
N ASN A 62 -9.26 4.21 18.87
CA ASN A 62 -9.75 3.15 19.75
C ASN A 62 -11.28 3.10 19.75
N LYS A 63 -11.98 4.22 19.84
CA LYS A 63 -13.45 4.24 19.83
C LYS A 63 -14.01 3.58 18.56
N ILE A 64 -13.53 4.02 17.40
CA ILE A 64 -13.93 3.47 16.09
C ILE A 64 -13.65 1.96 16.03
N LEU A 65 -12.47 1.54 16.48
CA LEU A 65 -12.09 0.14 16.48
C LEU A 65 -12.98 -0.71 17.41
N HIS A 66 -13.29 -0.25 18.63
CA HIS A 66 -14.20 -0.97 19.53
C HIS A 66 -15.59 -1.14 18.91
N GLU A 67 -16.14 -0.08 18.29
CA GLU A 67 -17.43 -0.14 17.60
C GLU A 67 -17.43 -1.15 16.44
N ILE A 68 -16.34 -1.20 15.65
CA ILE A 68 -16.18 -2.17 14.56
C ILE A 68 -16.14 -3.59 15.14
N LEU A 69 -15.24 -3.85 16.10
CA LEU A 69 -15.01 -5.19 16.64
C LEU A 69 -16.19 -5.72 17.45
N PHE A 70 -17.00 -4.84 18.04
CA PHE A 70 -18.22 -5.22 18.75
C PHE A 70 -19.17 -6.03 17.86
N LYS A 71 -19.28 -5.68 16.55
CA LYS A 71 -20.08 -6.42 15.56
C LYS A 71 -19.61 -7.88 15.41
N TYR A 72 -18.33 -8.13 15.67
CA TYR A 72 -17.65 -9.41 15.55
C TYR A 72 -17.48 -10.17 16.89
N GLY A 73 -18.17 -9.74 17.94
CA GLY A 73 -18.09 -10.38 19.25
C GLY A 73 -16.78 -10.08 19.97
N LEU A 74 -16.51 -8.79 20.16
CA LEU A 74 -15.31 -8.26 20.81
C LEU A 74 -15.04 -8.96 22.16
N THR A 75 -13.80 -9.40 22.34
CA THR A 75 -13.23 -9.77 23.64
C THR A 75 -12.07 -8.84 23.98
N GLU A 76 -12.03 -8.41 25.23
CA GLU A 76 -10.89 -7.66 25.76
C GLU A 76 -10.04 -8.57 26.63
N GLY A 77 -8.74 -8.62 26.35
CA GLY A 77 -7.74 -9.29 27.17
C GLY A 77 -6.70 -8.27 27.62
N ILE A 78 -6.17 -8.46 28.83
CA ILE A 78 -5.01 -7.69 29.31
C ILE A 78 -3.83 -8.64 29.38
N PHE A 79 -2.84 -8.41 28.52
CA PHE A 79 -1.58 -9.14 28.59
C PHE A 79 -0.57 -8.32 29.38
N ARG A 80 0.01 -8.91 30.42
CA ARG A 80 1.08 -8.27 31.21
C ARG A 80 2.42 -8.83 30.75
N ASP A 81 3.22 -8.00 30.10
CA ASP A 81 4.60 -8.36 29.78
C ASP A 81 5.41 -8.42 31.08
N GLN A 82 5.88 -9.61 31.43
CA GLN A 82 6.66 -9.85 32.65
C GLN A 82 8.05 -9.19 32.60
N SER A 83 8.59 -8.89 31.41
CA SER A 83 9.92 -8.30 31.26
C SER A 83 9.92 -6.78 31.49
N ASN A 84 8.89 -6.06 31.04
CA ASN A 84 8.84 -4.59 31.07
C ASN A 84 7.75 -4.01 31.99
N GLN A 85 7.02 -4.84 32.73
CA GLN A 85 5.85 -4.42 33.53
C GLN A 85 4.79 -3.63 32.73
N THR A 86 4.76 -3.78 31.40
CA THR A 86 3.80 -3.07 30.55
C THR A 86 2.51 -3.87 30.40
N HIS A 87 1.38 -3.16 30.49
CA HIS A 87 0.05 -3.71 30.23
C HIS A 87 -0.29 -3.49 28.75
N ILE A 88 -0.44 -4.57 28.00
CA ILE A 88 -0.89 -4.56 26.62
C ILE A 88 -2.37 -4.93 26.62
N ASN A 89 -3.22 -3.94 26.35
CA ASN A 89 -4.64 -4.18 26.11
C ASN A 89 -4.81 -4.75 24.70
N LEU A 90 -5.36 -5.96 24.63
CA LEU A 90 -5.62 -6.71 23.42
C LEU A 90 -7.12 -6.73 23.16
N LEU A 91 -7.50 -6.43 21.93
CA LEU A 91 -8.85 -6.64 21.43
C LEU A 91 -8.82 -7.82 20.46
N SER A 92 -9.76 -8.75 20.58
CA SER A 92 -9.93 -9.90 19.68
C SER A 92 -11.41 -10.11 19.32
N THR A 93 -11.66 -10.95 18.33
CA THR A 93 -13.02 -11.23 17.80
C THR A 93 -13.37 -12.69 17.98
N LYS A 94 -14.53 -12.98 18.58
CA LYS A 94 -15.05 -14.36 18.69
C LYS A 94 -15.57 -14.93 17.37
N LYS A 95 -16.11 -14.07 16.49
CA LYS A 95 -16.64 -14.51 15.19
C LYS A 95 -15.51 -14.59 14.16
N ILE A 96 -15.49 -15.69 13.41
CA ILE A 96 -14.56 -15.88 12.29
C ILE A 96 -14.81 -14.83 11.21
N ILE A 97 -13.76 -14.14 10.78
CA ILE A 97 -13.80 -13.15 9.70
C ILE A 97 -13.39 -13.81 8.40
N SER A 98 -14.20 -13.65 7.34
CA SER A 98 -13.89 -14.22 6.02
C SER A 98 -12.78 -13.43 5.34
N ILE A 99 -11.54 -13.92 5.40
CA ILE A 99 -10.39 -13.32 4.72
C ILE A 99 -10.48 -13.60 3.20
N PRO A 100 -10.44 -12.57 2.33
CA PRO A 100 -10.47 -12.75 0.88
C PRO A 100 -9.17 -13.37 0.34
N ASP A 101 -9.18 -13.74 -0.94
CA ASP A 101 -7.97 -14.11 -1.66
C ASP A 101 -7.20 -12.84 -2.03
N ILE A 102 -5.92 -12.77 -1.70
CA ILE A 102 -5.07 -11.59 -1.88
C ILE A 102 -3.98 -11.90 -2.89
N GLU A 103 -3.85 -11.06 -3.90
CA GLU A 103 -2.77 -11.10 -4.88
C GLU A 103 -1.89 -9.86 -4.69
N VAL A 104 -0.59 -10.03 -4.49
CA VAL A 104 0.29 -8.92 -4.09
C VAL A 104 1.57 -8.89 -4.91
N ARG A 105 2.06 -7.67 -5.20
CA ARG A 105 3.38 -7.42 -5.75
C ARG A 105 4.10 -6.39 -4.91
N LYS A 106 5.36 -6.68 -4.56
CA LYS A 106 6.26 -5.67 -4.01
C LYS A 106 6.87 -4.90 -5.17
N ILE A 107 6.45 -3.65 -5.37
CA ILE A 107 7.05 -2.81 -6.40
C ILE A 107 8.44 -2.38 -5.94
N HIS A 108 8.54 -1.80 -4.74
CA HIS A 108 9.81 -1.54 -4.06
C HIS A 108 9.58 -1.52 -2.55
N ALA A 109 10.62 -1.27 -1.75
CA ALA A 109 10.54 -1.29 -0.28
C ALA A 109 9.45 -0.39 0.32
N ALA A 110 9.06 0.67 -0.39
CA ALA A 110 8.11 1.68 0.04
C ALA A 110 6.77 1.63 -0.73
N LYS A 111 6.56 0.63 -1.59
CA LYS A 111 5.34 0.54 -2.42
C LYS A 111 4.97 -0.88 -2.80
N TYR A 112 3.69 -1.21 -2.59
CA TYR A 112 3.10 -2.50 -2.87
C TYR A 112 1.80 -2.30 -3.66
N ARG A 113 1.50 -3.23 -4.56
CA ARG A 113 0.22 -3.32 -5.25
C ARG A 113 -0.50 -4.58 -4.83
N ILE A 114 -1.77 -4.45 -4.49
CA ILE A 114 -2.56 -5.49 -3.87
C ILE A 114 -3.89 -5.58 -4.62
N ARG A 115 -4.25 -6.76 -5.10
CA ARG A 115 -5.59 -7.07 -5.60
C ARG A 115 -6.29 -7.96 -4.61
N ILE A 116 -7.49 -7.54 -4.22
CA ILE A 116 -8.38 -8.31 -3.37
C ILE A 116 -9.36 -9.03 -4.29
N HIS A 117 -9.48 -10.33 -4.11
CA HIS A 117 -10.36 -11.20 -4.88
C HIS A 117 -11.42 -11.81 -3.97
N ASN A 118 -12.67 -11.77 -4.44
CA ASN A 118 -13.80 -12.43 -3.81
C ASN A 118 -14.08 -12.02 -2.34
N ALA A 119 -13.92 -10.74 -2.01
CA ALA A 119 -14.30 -10.22 -0.70
C ALA A 119 -15.82 -10.35 -0.47
N ARG A 120 -16.18 -11.02 0.63
CA ARG A 120 -17.57 -11.31 1.03
C ARG A 120 -18.12 -10.33 2.05
N GLY A 121 -17.25 -9.67 2.78
CA GLY A 121 -17.58 -8.75 3.85
C GLY A 121 -16.31 -8.03 4.30
N ASP A 122 -16.40 -7.37 5.44
CA ASP A 122 -15.28 -6.59 5.96
C ASP A 122 -14.21 -7.50 6.52
N PHE A 123 -12.96 -7.07 6.42
CA PHE A 123 -11.82 -7.84 6.88
C PHE A 123 -10.65 -6.95 7.30
N PRO A 124 -9.80 -7.44 8.23
CA PRO A 124 -8.53 -6.81 8.54
C PRO A 124 -7.51 -7.17 7.45
N LEU A 125 -6.91 -6.15 6.83
CA LEU A 125 -5.76 -6.31 5.95
C LEU A 125 -4.48 -6.20 6.76
N ASN A 126 -3.71 -7.29 6.85
CA ASN A 126 -2.42 -7.31 7.56
C ASN A 126 -1.24 -7.10 6.61
N PHE A 127 -0.34 -6.19 7.00
CA PHE A 127 0.90 -5.94 6.31
C PHE A 127 2.08 -6.19 7.25
N SER A 128 2.78 -7.30 7.00
CA SER A 128 3.86 -7.85 7.82
C SER A 128 5.18 -7.05 7.80
N GLU A 129 5.09 -5.72 7.76
CA GLU A 129 6.19 -4.79 8.03
C GLU A 129 5.95 -4.09 9.37
N SER A 130 7.02 -3.59 9.99
CA SER A 130 6.96 -2.86 11.25
C SER A 130 6.00 -1.66 11.17
N PHE A 131 5.20 -1.47 12.21
CA PHE A 131 4.16 -0.46 12.28
C PHE A 131 4.76 0.93 12.15
N HIS A 132 4.21 1.70 11.20
CA HIS A 132 4.59 3.09 11.01
C HIS A 132 3.41 3.90 10.47
N GLN A 133 3.05 4.98 11.16
CA GLN A 133 1.93 5.88 10.80
C GLN A 133 2.00 6.48 9.38
N GLY A 134 3.21 6.55 8.81
CA GLY A 134 3.44 7.04 7.44
C GLY A 134 3.03 6.08 6.32
N TRP A 135 2.69 4.82 6.62
CA TRP A 135 2.10 3.93 5.63
C TRP A 135 0.67 4.35 5.32
N ARG A 136 0.34 4.41 4.03
CA ARG A 136 -0.98 4.76 3.52
C ARG A 136 -1.49 3.68 2.58
N LEU A 137 -2.80 3.51 2.57
CA LEU A 137 -3.51 2.59 1.70
C LEU A 137 -4.40 3.42 0.75
N TYR A 138 -4.36 3.11 -0.53
CA TYR A 138 -5.06 3.85 -1.57
C TYR A 138 -5.93 2.90 -2.38
N LEU A 139 -7.20 3.23 -2.54
CA LEU A 139 -8.10 2.59 -3.48
C LEU A 139 -7.85 3.16 -4.88
N VAL A 140 -7.60 2.27 -5.84
CA VAL A 140 -7.29 2.63 -7.22
C VAL A 140 -8.30 1.99 -8.18
N PRO A 141 -8.43 2.47 -9.42
CA PRO A 141 -9.36 1.92 -10.39
C PRO A 141 -9.06 0.45 -10.67
N TRP A 142 -10.10 -0.36 -10.75
CA TRP A 142 -9.99 -1.73 -11.22
C TRP A 142 -9.76 -1.73 -12.73
N THR A 143 -8.50 -1.87 -13.14
CA THR A 143 -8.11 -1.81 -14.56
C THR A 143 -8.01 -3.18 -15.22
N PHE A 144 -8.05 -4.27 -14.43
CA PHE A 144 -7.92 -5.62 -14.96
C PHE A 144 -9.12 -6.00 -15.83
N LYS A 145 -8.83 -6.30 -17.09
CA LYS A 145 -9.79 -6.87 -18.04
C LYS A 145 -9.64 -8.38 -18.01
N GLU A 146 -10.73 -9.10 -17.73
CA GLU A 146 -10.70 -10.56 -17.74
C GLU A 146 -10.22 -11.08 -19.10
N VAL A 147 -9.12 -11.83 -19.06
CA VAL A 147 -8.68 -12.62 -20.19
C VAL A 147 -9.31 -14.00 -20.06
N LYS A 148 -10.01 -14.46 -21.11
CA LYS A 148 -10.55 -15.83 -21.12
C LYS A 148 -9.40 -16.82 -20.93
N PHE A 149 -9.56 -17.74 -19.98
CA PHE A 149 -8.56 -18.79 -19.70
C PHE A 149 -8.19 -19.57 -20.97
N ASP A 150 -9.15 -19.83 -21.86
CA ASP A 150 -8.97 -20.57 -23.11
C ASP A 150 -8.42 -19.70 -24.27
N SER A 151 -8.06 -18.44 -24.01
CA SER A 151 -7.47 -17.61 -25.06
C SER A 151 -6.11 -18.17 -25.51
N ILE A 152 -5.83 -18.05 -26.81
CA ILE A 152 -4.56 -18.50 -27.41
C ILE A 152 -3.37 -17.89 -26.67
N LYS A 153 -3.44 -16.60 -26.33
CA LYS A 153 -2.41 -15.88 -25.57
C LYS A 153 -2.16 -16.51 -24.20
N THR A 154 -3.22 -16.80 -23.43
CA THR A 154 -3.09 -17.44 -22.11
C THR A 154 -2.47 -18.83 -22.24
N GLN A 155 -2.88 -19.63 -23.22
CA GLN A 155 -2.32 -20.97 -23.42
C GLN A 155 -0.84 -20.93 -23.82
N GLN A 156 -0.42 -19.97 -24.66
CA GLN A 156 0.99 -19.75 -25.01
C GLN A 156 1.86 -19.34 -23.80
N LEU A 157 1.34 -18.47 -22.94
CA LEU A 157 2.02 -18.11 -21.68
C LEU A 157 2.13 -19.32 -20.75
N LEU A 158 1.06 -20.11 -20.61
CA LEU A 158 1.07 -21.33 -19.80
C LEU A 158 2.02 -22.40 -20.34
N SER A 159 2.18 -22.53 -21.66
CA SER A 159 3.13 -23.48 -22.25
C SER A 159 4.60 -23.06 -22.07
N SER A 160 4.86 -21.76 -21.93
CA SER A 160 6.21 -21.23 -21.67
C SER A 160 6.55 -21.09 -20.18
N TYR A 161 5.59 -21.38 -19.30
CA TYR A 161 5.76 -21.24 -17.85
C TYR A 161 6.77 -22.26 -17.30
N GLN A 162 7.79 -21.76 -16.60
CA GLN A 162 8.84 -22.55 -15.99
C GLN A 162 9.04 -22.15 -14.53
N ILE A 163 9.36 -23.12 -13.68
CA ILE A 163 9.75 -22.87 -12.30
C ILE A 163 11.22 -22.44 -12.31
N PHE A 164 11.53 -21.31 -11.69
CA PHE A 164 12.92 -20.84 -11.61
C PHE A 164 13.73 -21.71 -10.65
N LYS A 165 14.98 -21.98 -11.01
CA LYS A 165 15.92 -22.75 -10.19
C LYS A 165 16.01 -22.13 -8.79
N GLY A 166 15.81 -22.94 -7.75
CA GLY A 166 15.82 -22.51 -6.34
C GLY A 166 14.45 -22.08 -5.79
N ASN A 167 13.43 -21.95 -6.63
CA ASN A 167 12.08 -21.54 -6.23
C ASN A 167 11.08 -22.71 -6.19
N GLU A 168 11.51 -23.96 -6.25
CA GLU A 168 10.64 -25.15 -6.36
C GLU A 168 9.70 -25.29 -5.15
N LYS A 169 10.15 -24.83 -3.98
CA LYS A 169 9.37 -24.84 -2.73
C LYS A 169 8.34 -23.71 -2.66
N THR A 170 8.60 -22.56 -3.27
CA THR A 170 7.83 -21.33 -3.08
C THR A 170 7.01 -20.92 -4.30
N GLN A 171 7.46 -21.21 -5.52
CA GLN A 171 6.77 -20.87 -6.77
C GLN A 171 5.62 -21.85 -7.07
N ALA A 172 4.54 -21.33 -7.64
CA ALA A 172 3.40 -22.13 -8.08
C ALA A 172 3.80 -23.10 -9.19
N THR A 173 3.33 -24.34 -9.11
CA THR A 173 3.42 -25.29 -10.23
C THR A 173 2.44 -24.89 -11.34
N LEU A 174 2.68 -25.35 -12.58
CA LEU A 174 1.76 -25.10 -13.69
C LEU A 174 0.31 -25.54 -13.38
N LYS A 175 0.14 -26.69 -12.71
CA LYS A 175 -1.17 -27.18 -12.24
C LYS A 175 -1.83 -26.20 -11.27
N SER A 176 -1.06 -25.63 -10.34
CA SER A 176 -1.56 -24.65 -9.37
C SER A 176 -1.91 -23.33 -10.04
N LEU A 177 -1.06 -22.85 -10.95
CA LEU A 177 -1.31 -21.63 -11.72
C LEU A 177 -2.60 -21.75 -12.55
N LYS A 178 -2.81 -22.86 -13.26
CA LYS A 178 -4.06 -23.14 -13.98
C LYS A 178 -5.28 -23.11 -13.05
N LYS A 179 -5.15 -23.64 -11.83
CA LYS A 179 -6.21 -23.58 -10.80
C LYS A 179 -6.46 -22.13 -10.34
N PHE A 180 -5.42 -21.33 -10.15
CA PHE A 180 -5.53 -19.93 -9.72
C PHE A 180 -6.25 -19.08 -10.78
N LEU A 181 -5.89 -19.23 -12.05
CA LEU A 181 -6.54 -18.53 -13.16
C LEU A 181 -8.02 -18.91 -13.28
N LYS A 182 -8.36 -20.20 -13.21
CA LYS A 182 -9.76 -20.66 -13.26
C LYS A 182 -10.61 -20.11 -12.11
N LYS A 183 -9.99 -19.82 -10.97
CA LYS A 183 -10.65 -19.25 -9.79
C LYS A 183 -10.57 -17.72 -9.73
N ASN A 184 -9.96 -17.07 -10.72
CA ASN A 184 -9.68 -15.63 -10.71
C ASN A 184 -8.91 -15.17 -9.45
N TRP A 185 -7.99 -16.00 -8.96
CA TRP A 185 -7.08 -15.66 -7.84
C TRP A 185 -5.78 -15.01 -8.30
N VAL A 186 -5.45 -15.21 -9.58
CA VAL A 186 -4.32 -14.57 -10.27
C VAL A 186 -4.88 -13.93 -11.52
N THR A 187 -4.41 -12.73 -11.81
CA THR A 187 -4.95 -11.89 -12.87
C THR A 187 -3.94 -11.68 -13.98
N ASP A 188 -2.79 -11.07 -13.68
CA ASP A 188 -1.72 -10.86 -14.65
C ASP A 188 -0.74 -12.04 -14.65
N ILE A 189 -0.46 -12.60 -15.82
CA ILE A 189 0.56 -13.66 -15.98
C ILE A 189 1.63 -13.30 -17.02
N GLU A 190 1.40 -12.23 -17.76
CA GLU A 190 2.39 -11.68 -18.67
C GLU A 190 3.25 -10.71 -17.89
N ARG A 191 4.57 -10.79 -18.07
CA ARG A 191 5.53 -9.88 -17.46
C ARG A 191 5.14 -8.44 -17.77
N ASP A 192 4.96 -7.65 -16.72
CA ASP A 192 4.74 -6.22 -16.80
C ASP A 192 5.86 -5.54 -17.61
N PRO A 193 5.55 -4.88 -18.74
CA PRO A 193 6.55 -4.33 -19.63
C PRO A 193 7.30 -3.17 -18.95
N PRO A 194 8.59 -2.97 -19.26
CA PRO A 194 9.35 -1.88 -18.68
C PRO A 194 8.77 -0.53 -19.10
N SER A 195 8.25 0.23 -18.14
CA SER A 195 7.81 1.60 -18.35
C SER A 195 8.96 2.60 -18.19
N LEU A 196 9.08 3.54 -19.14
CA LEU A 196 10.00 4.70 -19.05
C LEU A 196 9.56 5.72 -17.98
N THR A 197 8.28 5.74 -17.61
CA THR A 197 7.73 6.70 -16.65
C THR A 197 7.91 6.27 -15.20
N ASN A 198 8.38 5.04 -14.97
CA ASN A 198 8.64 4.53 -13.64
C ASN A 198 10.15 4.23 -13.47
N PRO A 199 10.86 4.99 -12.60
CA PRO A 199 12.29 4.83 -12.39
C PRO A 199 12.66 3.43 -11.88
N TYR A 200 11.71 2.66 -11.33
CA TYR A 200 11.90 1.26 -10.94
C TYR A 200 12.50 0.41 -12.07
N HIS A 201 11.99 0.52 -13.30
CA HIS A 201 12.49 -0.29 -14.42
C HIS A 201 13.89 0.13 -14.86
N LEU A 202 14.30 1.39 -14.64
CA LEU A 202 15.66 1.84 -14.88
C LEU A 202 16.64 1.17 -13.93
N PHE A 203 16.35 1.18 -12.62
CA PHE A 203 17.19 0.51 -11.61
C PHE A 203 17.22 -1.01 -11.82
N GLN A 204 16.07 -1.61 -12.15
CA GLN A 204 15.99 -3.04 -12.46
C GLN A 204 16.84 -3.39 -13.68
N ARG A 205 16.84 -2.55 -14.73
CA ARG A 205 17.67 -2.75 -15.92
C ARG A 205 19.16 -2.66 -15.59
N ILE A 206 19.58 -1.67 -14.80
CA ILE A 206 21.00 -1.52 -14.41
C ILE A 206 21.50 -2.76 -13.67
N GLY A 207 20.69 -3.37 -12.81
CA GLY A 207 21.02 -4.63 -12.12
C GLY A 207 20.99 -5.88 -13.02
N GLN A 208 20.28 -5.84 -14.15
CA GLN A 208 20.12 -6.98 -15.07
C GLN A 208 21.17 -7.04 -16.20
N ILE A 209 22.01 -6.01 -16.37
CA ILE A 209 23.06 -5.94 -17.42
C ILE A 209 24.08 -7.10 -17.34
N ALA A 210 24.03 -7.95 -16.31
CA ALA A 210 24.96 -9.06 -16.09
C ALA A 210 24.45 -10.48 -16.42
N SER A 211 23.30 -10.66 -17.10
CA SER A 211 22.77 -12.02 -17.35
C SER A 211 22.29 -12.24 -18.78
N ASP A 212 23.05 -13.02 -19.56
CA ASP A 212 22.76 -13.48 -20.94
C ASP A 212 21.56 -14.45 -21.07
N GLN A 213 20.75 -14.60 -20.02
CA GLN A 213 19.61 -15.51 -20.04
C GLN A 213 18.39 -14.87 -20.71
N LYS A 214 17.78 -15.62 -21.64
CA LYS A 214 16.50 -15.26 -22.26
C LYS A 214 15.48 -14.94 -21.18
N THR A 215 14.96 -13.72 -21.21
CA THR A 215 14.02 -13.25 -20.19
C THR A 215 12.69 -14.03 -20.29
N PRO A 216 12.20 -14.58 -19.17
CA PRO A 216 10.95 -15.33 -19.18
C PRO A 216 9.77 -14.40 -19.45
N THR A 217 8.75 -14.92 -20.15
CA THR A 217 7.50 -14.23 -20.49
C THR A 217 6.60 -14.02 -19.27
N THR A 218 6.71 -14.88 -18.27
CA THR A 218 6.01 -14.82 -16.99
C THR A 218 7.02 -14.73 -15.84
N ASN A 219 6.86 -13.75 -14.96
CA ASN A 219 7.65 -13.63 -13.73
C ASN A 219 7.14 -14.57 -12.63
N PHE A 220 7.84 -14.53 -11.49
CA PHE A 220 7.54 -15.33 -10.32
C PHE A 220 6.08 -15.16 -9.84
N ILE A 221 5.43 -16.30 -9.62
CA ILE A 221 4.11 -16.39 -8.98
C ILE A 221 4.24 -17.41 -7.85
N SER A 222 3.97 -17.02 -6.61
CA SER A 222 4.13 -17.92 -5.47
C SER A 222 3.01 -18.97 -5.40
N LYS A 223 3.22 -20.03 -4.62
CA LYS A 223 2.15 -20.83 -4.06
C LYS A 223 1.26 -19.94 -3.18
N LYS A 224 0.04 -20.43 -2.91
CA LYS A 224 -0.91 -19.74 -2.05
C LYS A 224 -0.57 -20.02 -0.58
N PHE A 225 -0.30 -18.98 0.19
CA PHE A 225 -0.02 -19.04 1.63
C PHE A 225 -0.97 -18.09 2.36
N PHE A 226 -1.72 -18.56 3.36
CA PHE A 226 -2.65 -17.71 4.13
C PHE A 226 -3.54 -16.81 3.24
N ASN A 227 -4.20 -17.41 2.26
CA ASN A 227 -4.99 -16.72 1.23
C ASN A 227 -4.27 -15.70 0.35
N THR A 228 -2.94 -15.63 0.42
CA THR A 228 -2.12 -14.67 -0.32
C THR A 228 -1.28 -15.36 -1.40
N ILE A 229 -1.20 -14.74 -2.57
CA ILE A 229 -0.35 -15.13 -3.70
C ILE A 229 0.51 -13.92 -4.08
N GLN A 230 1.83 -14.08 -4.06
CA GLN A 230 2.74 -13.08 -4.62
C GLN A 230 2.77 -13.24 -6.14
N ASN A 231 2.50 -12.16 -6.87
CA ASN A 231 2.51 -12.15 -8.33
C ASN A 231 3.35 -10.97 -8.86
N GLU A 232 4.55 -11.27 -9.35
CA GLU A 232 5.49 -10.29 -9.91
C GLU A 232 5.12 -9.78 -11.32
N ASN A 233 3.91 -10.11 -11.79
CA ASN A 233 3.37 -9.69 -13.07
C ASN A 233 2.31 -8.57 -12.93
N LEU A 234 1.82 -8.29 -11.71
CA LEU A 234 0.89 -7.16 -11.49
C LEU A 234 1.51 -5.84 -11.97
N PRO A 235 0.77 -4.88 -12.56
CA PRO A 235 1.36 -3.69 -13.16
C PRO A 235 2.14 -2.86 -12.14
N THR A 236 3.26 -2.26 -12.54
CA THR A 236 4.03 -1.36 -11.66
C THR A 236 3.29 -0.03 -11.43
N GLY A 237 2.46 0.38 -12.40
CA GLY A 237 1.74 1.65 -12.37
C GLY A 237 2.67 2.85 -12.57
N THR A 238 2.09 4.05 -12.57
CA THR A 238 2.88 5.28 -12.72
C THR A 238 3.56 5.63 -11.40
N PHE A 239 4.71 6.30 -11.49
CA PHE A 239 5.50 6.65 -10.31
C PHE A 239 4.72 7.53 -9.32
N TRP A 240 3.95 8.48 -9.84
CA TRP A 240 3.17 9.47 -9.08
C TRP A 240 1.71 9.08 -8.86
N GLU A 241 1.32 7.82 -9.08
CA GLU A 241 -0.10 7.43 -9.19
C GLU A 241 -0.97 7.78 -7.97
N THR A 242 -0.37 7.84 -6.78
CA THR A 242 -1.03 8.06 -5.48
C THR A 242 -0.89 9.51 -4.99
N TRP A 243 -0.25 10.37 -5.76
CA TRP A 243 0.03 11.74 -5.35
C TRP A 243 -1.23 12.59 -5.48
N PHE A 244 -1.47 13.43 -4.48
CA PHE A 244 -2.66 14.30 -4.42
C PHE A 244 -3.99 13.55 -4.57
N SER A 245 -4.06 12.32 -4.04
CA SER A 245 -5.28 11.52 -3.99
C SER A 245 -6.41 12.24 -3.25
N GLY A 246 -7.65 11.86 -3.56
CA GLY A 246 -8.77 12.16 -2.67
C GLY A 246 -8.63 11.45 -1.33
N ASN A 247 -9.51 11.76 -0.38
CA ASN A 247 -9.57 11.11 0.92
C ASN A 247 -11.02 10.91 1.39
N ILE A 248 -11.21 9.97 2.30
CA ILE A 248 -12.51 9.65 2.87
C ILE A 248 -12.61 10.27 4.27
N ASP A 249 -13.58 11.17 4.47
CA ASP A 249 -13.89 11.75 5.78
C ASP A 249 -15.00 10.95 6.45
N MET A 250 -14.65 10.27 7.55
CA MET A 250 -15.58 9.50 8.36
C MET A 250 -16.31 10.34 9.41
N ARG A 251 -15.95 11.62 9.59
CA ARG A 251 -16.47 12.44 10.69
C ARG A 251 -17.90 12.89 10.45
N CYS A 252 -18.68 12.79 11.52
CA CYS A 252 -20.02 13.34 11.59
C CYS A 252 -19.99 14.85 11.89
N LYS A 253 -20.47 15.70 10.96
CA LYS A 253 -20.63 17.15 11.22
C LYS A 253 -21.81 17.39 12.16
N ARG A 254 -21.54 17.67 13.44
CA ARG A 254 -22.52 18.06 14.48
C ARG A 254 -23.07 19.49 14.27
N LYS A 255 -23.66 19.81 13.11
CA LYS A 255 -24.27 21.13 12.91
C LYS A 255 -25.74 21.24 13.32
N ASN A 256 -26.47 20.13 13.42
CA ASN A 256 -27.84 20.10 13.93
C ASN A 256 -27.95 18.99 14.98
N GLN A 257 -28.40 19.34 16.19
CA GLN A 257 -28.65 18.39 17.29
C GLN A 257 -29.74 17.35 16.97
N ASN A 258 -30.46 17.49 15.84
CA ASN A 258 -31.56 16.61 15.42
C ASN A 258 -31.21 15.58 14.34
N LYS A 259 -29.93 15.29 14.06
CA LYS A 259 -29.55 14.07 13.31
C LYS A 259 -29.10 12.99 14.29
N GLU A 260 -30.07 12.31 14.90
CA GLU A 260 -29.86 11.28 15.92
C GLU A 260 -29.06 10.03 15.45
N ASN A 261 -28.76 9.86 14.15
CA ASN A 261 -28.21 8.60 13.63
C ASN A 261 -26.87 8.71 12.86
N CYS A 262 -26.01 9.70 13.12
CA CYS A 262 -24.68 9.71 12.50
C CYS A 262 -23.68 8.88 13.31
N VAL A 263 -23.44 7.64 12.85
CA VAL A 263 -22.44 6.72 13.39
C VAL A 263 -21.22 6.72 12.48
N GLU A 264 -20.03 7.01 13.02
CA GLU A 264 -18.77 7.12 12.24
C GLU A 264 -18.35 5.77 11.63
N THR A 265 -18.75 4.66 12.23
CA THR A 265 -18.54 3.30 11.72
C THR A 265 -19.59 2.83 10.70
N ASN A 266 -20.55 3.68 10.34
CA ASN A 266 -21.43 3.43 9.21
C ASN A 266 -20.86 4.10 7.95
N SER A 267 -20.47 3.27 6.98
CA SER A 267 -19.89 3.67 5.70
C SER A 267 -20.80 4.55 4.85
N ASP A 268 -22.13 4.46 5.00
CA ASP A 268 -23.11 5.31 4.30
C ASP A 268 -22.98 6.80 4.66
N ASN A 269 -22.41 7.10 5.83
CA ASN A 269 -22.20 8.47 6.28
C ASN A 269 -20.87 9.07 5.80
N TRP A 270 -19.98 8.25 5.21
CA TRP A 270 -18.64 8.67 4.83
C TRP A 270 -18.69 9.58 3.61
N LYS A 271 -17.84 10.60 3.62
CA LYS A 271 -17.79 11.60 2.55
C LYS A 271 -16.48 11.51 1.79
N LEU A 272 -16.59 11.37 0.48
CA LEU A 272 -15.44 11.47 -0.41
C LEU A 272 -15.07 12.94 -0.62
N ILE A 273 -13.83 13.29 -0.27
CA ILE A 273 -13.21 14.57 -0.60
C ILE A 273 -12.31 14.33 -1.81
N LYS A 274 -12.57 15.05 -2.90
CA LYS A 274 -11.80 14.91 -4.15
C LYS A 274 -10.43 15.59 -4.01
N GLY A 275 -9.38 14.86 -4.35
CA GLY A 275 -8.04 15.41 -4.53
C GLY A 275 -7.82 15.91 -5.96
N LEU A 276 -6.60 16.36 -6.26
CA LEU A 276 -6.22 16.71 -7.64
C LEU A 276 -6.20 15.46 -8.53
N ASN A 277 -5.82 14.31 -7.96
CA ASN A 277 -6.00 13.02 -8.59
C ASN A 277 -7.35 12.43 -8.16
N SER A 278 -8.35 12.59 -9.02
CA SER A 278 -9.72 12.11 -8.76
C SER A 278 -9.89 10.60 -8.86
N ASP A 279 -8.95 9.92 -9.50
CA ASP A 279 -9.05 8.49 -9.78
C ASP A 279 -8.37 7.65 -8.68
N VAL A 280 -7.81 8.27 -7.63
CA VAL A 280 -7.20 7.56 -6.50
C VAL A 280 -7.70 8.15 -5.18
N ILE A 281 -8.03 7.28 -4.24
CA ILE A 281 -8.66 7.65 -2.98
C ILE A 281 -7.87 7.04 -1.82
N GLU A 282 -7.37 7.87 -0.91
CA GLU A 282 -6.74 7.44 0.33
C GLU A 282 -7.79 6.86 1.28
N TRP A 283 -7.53 5.63 1.73
CA TRP A 283 -8.31 4.95 2.74
C TRP A 283 -8.18 5.67 4.10
N PRO A 284 -9.23 5.75 4.93
CA PRO A 284 -9.17 6.52 6.17
C PRO A 284 -8.03 6.07 7.10
N ASP A 285 -7.15 7.00 7.48
CA ASP A 285 -6.08 6.73 8.45
C ASP A 285 -6.62 6.28 9.82
N VAL A 286 -7.84 6.68 10.19
CA VAL A 286 -8.46 6.20 11.44
C VAL A 286 -8.69 4.69 11.46
N LEU A 287 -8.75 4.06 10.28
CA LEU A 287 -8.80 2.61 10.11
C LEU A 287 -7.40 1.98 9.96
N HIS A 288 -6.32 2.76 10.07
CA HIS A 288 -4.95 2.26 10.15
C HIS A 288 -4.54 2.11 11.62
N TRP A 289 -4.11 0.92 11.99
CA TRP A 289 -3.74 0.58 13.36
C TRP A 289 -2.60 -0.43 13.39
N ARG A 290 -2.17 -0.74 14.61
CA ARG A 290 -1.19 -1.79 14.89
C ARG A 290 -1.90 -3.09 15.19
N ILE A 291 -1.64 -4.12 14.39
CA ILE A 291 -2.08 -5.50 14.66
C ILE A 291 -0.92 -6.38 15.06
N ASN A 292 -1.24 -7.50 15.70
CA ASN A 292 -0.27 -8.52 16.10
C ASN A 292 0.94 -7.91 16.82
N THR A 293 0.67 -6.90 17.63
CA THR A 293 1.61 -6.10 18.42
C THR A 293 2.63 -5.25 17.67
N GLN A 294 2.82 -5.42 16.35
CA GLN A 294 3.91 -4.75 15.62
C GLN A 294 3.65 -4.45 14.16
N THR A 295 2.66 -5.07 13.52
CA THR A 295 2.49 -4.93 12.08
C THR A 295 1.46 -3.86 11.74
N ASN A 296 1.55 -3.34 10.52
CA ASN A 296 0.55 -2.40 10.01
C ASN A 296 -0.73 -3.17 9.66
N GLY A 297 -1.88 -2.63 10.05
CA GLY A 297 -3.17 -3.20 9.72
C GLY A 297 -4.19 -2.16 9.32
N TRP A 298 -5.09 -2.52 8.41
CA TRP A 298 -6.23 -1.69 8.04
C TRP A 298 -7.55 -2.44 8.18
N TRP A 299 -8.61 -1.77 8.65
CA TRP A 299 -9.97 -2.27 8.39
C TRP A 299 -10.28 -2.01 6.93
N VAL A 300 -10.73 -3.03 6.21
CA VAL A 300 -11.32 -2.83 4.90
C VAL A 300 -12.82 -3.04 5.02
N ASP A 301 -13.55 -1.93 4.98
CA ASP A 301 -15.00 -1.90 4.89
C ASP A 301 -15.42 -2.13 3.43
N SER A 302 -15.99 -3.31 3.19
CA SER A 302 -16.43 -3.76 1.88
C SER A 302 -17.72 -3.08 1.42
N SER A 303 -18.53 -2.59 2.37
CA SER A 303 -19.80 -1.91 2.09
C SER A 303 -19.56 -0.52 1.48
N PHE A 304 -18.54 0.20 1.97
CA PHE A 304 -18.16 1.50 1.41
C PHE A 304 -17.79 1.44 -0.08
N LEU A 305 -17.24 0.31 -0.55
CA LEU A 305 -16.90 0.16 -1.97
C LEU A 305 -18.12 0.26 -2.89
N ARG A 306 -19.33 -0.02 -2.39
CA ARG A 306 -20.59 0.09 -3.14
C ARG A 306 -21.22 1.48 -3.06
N HIS A 307 -20.61 2.40 -2.33
CA HIS A 307 -21.16 3.72 -2.10
C HIS A 307 -21.25 4.53 -3.40
N ALA A 308 -22.35 5.27 -3.60
CA ALA A 308 -22.62 6.00 -4.83
C ALA A 308 -21.53 7.03 -5.19
N SER A 309 -20.82 7.57 -4.19
CA SER A 309 -19.71 8.51 -4.40
C SER A 309 -18.49 7.91 -5.12
N LEU A 310 -18.39 6.58 -5.22
CA LEU A 310 -17.33 5.88 -5.93
C LEU A 310 -17.71 5.52 -7.38
N LEU A 311 -18.94 5.84 -7.80
CA LEU A 311 -19.38 5.64 -9.16
C LEU A 311 -18.96 6.83 -10.03
N LYS A 312 -18.52 6.55 -11.26
CA LYS A 312 -18.27 7.57 -12.29
C LYS A 312 -19.20 7.26 -13.46
N ASN A 313 -20.09 8.19 -13.78
CA ASN A 313 -21.14 8.01 -14.78
C ASN A 313 -21.98 6.73 -14.50
N ASP A 314 -22.40 6.56 -13.24
CA ASP A 314 -23.19 5.41 -12.75
C ASP A 314 -22.52 4.03 -12.93
N LYS A 315 -21.22 3.99 -13.22
CA LYS A 315 -20.45 2.74 -13.36
C LYS A 315 -19.43 2.59 -12.24
N PRO A 316 -19.27 1.38 -11.68
CA PRO A 316 -18.25 1.11 -10.69
C PRO A 316 -16.87 1.07 -11.36
N ILE A 317 -15.98 1.97 -10.93
CA ILE A 317 -14.61 2.05 -11.44
C ILE A 317 -13.61 1.39 -10.50
N PHE A 318 -13.84 1.48 -9.18
CA PHE A 318 -12.88 1.03 -8.17
C PHE A 318 -13.02 -0.46 -7.81
N TYR A 319 -14.14 -1.07 -8.17
CA TYR A 319 -14.41 -2.47 -7.85
C TYR A 319 -15.12 -3.15 -9.00
N ARG A 320 -15.06 -4.47 -8.95
CA ARG A 320 -15.82 -5.39 -9.77
C ARG A 320 -16.73 -6.22 -8.89
N LEU A 321 -18.00 -6.33 -9.29
CA LEU A 321 -18.93 -7.27 -8.70
C LEU A 321 -18.85 -8.60 -9.44
N ASN A 322 -18.54 -9.67 -8.71
CA ASN A 322 -18.47 -11.02 -9.25
C ASN A 322 -19.88 -11.64 -9.29
N SER A 323 -20.08 -12.67 -10.13
CA SER A 323 -21.37 -13.36 -10.29
C SER A 323 -21.93 -13.97 -9.00
N ASN A 324 -21.05 -14.30 -8.06
CA ASN A 324 -21.37 -14.82 -6.73
C ASN A 324 -21.67 -13.72 -5.68
N GLY A 325 -21.77 -12.45 -6.09
CA GLY A 325 -22.03 -11.30 -5.21
C GLY A 325 -20.81 -10.76 -4.47
N THR A 326 -19.65 -11.41 -4.60
CA THR A 326 -18.39 -10.95 -3.96
C THR A 326 -17.75 -9.79 -4.71
N LEU A 327 -16.88 -9.05 -4.03
CA LEU A 327 -16.18 -7.89 -4.57
C LEU A 327 -14.72 -8.22 -4.88
N SER A 328 -14.25 -7.75 -6.03
CA SER A 328 -12.83 -7.68 -6.34
C SER A 328 -12.43 -6.23 -6.59
N PHE A 329 -11.31 -5.79 -6.04
CA PHE A 329 -10.85 -4.40 -6.14
C PHE A 329 -9.33 -4.34 -5.97
N GLU A 330 -8.76 -3.18 -6.32
CA GLU A 330 -7.31 -2.97 -6.31
C GLU A 330 -6.92 -1.86 -5.34
N LEU A 331 -5.85 -2.12 -4.61
CA LEU A 331 -5.25 -1.23 -3.63
C LEU A 331 -3.78 -1.00 -3.97
N VAL A 332 -3.30 0.20 -3.70
CA VAL A 332 -1.88 0.53 -3.66
C VAL A 332 -1.54 0.91 -2.23
N MET A 333 -0.49 0.31 -1.69
CA MET A 333 0.04 0.65 -0.38
C MET A 333 1.38 1.35 -0.57
N GLU A 334 1.56 2.51 0.04
CA GLU A 334 2.78 3.31 -0.15
C GLU A 334 3.18 4.06 1.11
N PHE A 335 4.48 4.14 1.34
CA PHE A 335 5.07 4.90 2.42
C PHE A 335 5.12 6.39 2.06
N TRP A 336 4.19 7.17 2.59
CA TRP A 336 4.04 8.59 2.23
C TRP A 336 5.31 9.42 2.44
N PRO A 337 6.10 9.27 3.52
CA PRO A 337 7.32 10.05 3.71
C PRO A 337 8.36 9.88 2.59
N GLN A 338 8.36 8.74 1.90
CA GLN A 338 9.25 8.49 0.77
C GLN A 338 9.04 9.51 -0.37
N ARG A 339 7.82 10.07 -0.50
CA ARG A 339 7.50 11.06 -1.53
C ARG A 339 8.26 12.36 -1.32
N LEU A 340 8.41 12.81 -0.07
CA LEU A 340 9.16 14.02 0.27
C LEU A 340 10.61 13.90 -0.16
N PHE A 341 11.21 12.72 0.04
CA PHE A 341 12.56 12.42 -0.45
C PHE A 341 12.65 12.54 -1.98
N TYR A 342 11.66 12.02 -2.72
CA TYR A 342 11.63 12.15 -4.17
C TYR A 342 11.47 13.60 -4.64
N ILE A 343 10.58 14.39 -4.01
CA ILE A 343 10.42 15.82 -4.33
C ILE A 343 11.73 16.57 -4.10
N GLY A 344 12.36 16.37 -2.93
CA GLY A 344 13.63 17.01 -2.59
C GLY A 344 14.74 16.65 -3.57
N GLY A 345 14.81 15.39 -4.00
CA GLY A 345 15.77 14.93 -5.01
C GLY A 345 15.57 15.61 -6.36
N ILE A 346 14.32 15.71 -6.85
CA ILE A 346 14.02 16.39 -8.11
C ILE A 346 14.38 17.86 -8.05
N ILE A 347 13.99 18.56 -6.99
CA ILE A 347 14.32 19.98 -6.81
C ILE A 347 15.85 20.17 -6.84
N SER A 348 16.59 19.31 -6.14
CA SER A 348 18.04 19.38 -6.07
C SER A 348 18.69 19.18 -7.45
N ILE A 349 18.23 18.20 -8.23
CA ILE A 349 18.71 17.95 -9.59
C ILE A 349 18.40 19.14 -10.50
N VAL A 350 17.19 19.68 -10.45
CA VAL A 350 16.77 20.83 -11.26
C VAL A 350 17.64 22.05 -10.94
N VAL A 351 17.85 22.36 -9.65
CA VAL A 351 18.71 23.47 -9.21
C VAL A 351 20.15 23.28 -9.69
N LEU A 352 20.67 22.05 -9.61
CA LEU A 352 22.02 21.73 -10.09
C LEU A 352 22.13 21.96 -11.61
N ILE A 353 21.19 21.46 -12.40
CA ILE A 353 21.17 21.62 -13.86
C ILE A 353 21.11 23.11 -14.22
N VAL A 354 20.19 23.86 -13.62
CA VAL A 354 20.07 25.31 -13.87
C VAL A 354 21.38 26.04 -13.54
N SER A 355 22.01 25.69 -12.41
CA SER A 355 23.28 26.29 -12.00
C SER A 355 24.41 25.98 -13.00
N LEU A 356 24.51 24.73 -13.44
CA LEU A 356 25.50 24.30 -14.45
C LEU A 356 25.25 24.99 -15.80
N THR A 357 24.00 25.09 -16.24
CA THR A 357 23.63 25.80 -17.47
C THR A 357 24.00 27.28 -17.40
N LEU A 358 23.73 27.95 -16.28
CA LEU A 358 24.09 29.35 -16.08
C LEU A 358 25.62 29.56 -16.08
N LEU A 359 26.38 28.66 -15.43
CA LEU A 359 27.83 28.69 -15.44
C LEU A 359 28.40 28.45 -16.84
N PHE A 360 27.83 27.52 -17.59
CA PHE A 360 28.21 27.23 -18.97
C PHE A 360 27.94 28.41 -19.90
N LEU A 361 26.75 29.01 -19.82
CA LEU A 361 26.40 30.22 -20.59
C LEU A 361 27.33 31.40 -20.25
N ARG A 362 27.69 31.57 -18.97
CA ARG A 362 28.66 32.58 -18.53
C ARG A 362 30.06 32.31 -19.10
N HIS A 363 30.48 31.04 -19.14
CA HIS A 363 31.77 30.64 -19.72
C HIS A 363 31.82 30.95 -21.22
N ILE A 364 30.78 30.60 -21.97
CA ILE A 364 30.65 30.94 -23.40
C ILE A 364 30.72 32.45 -23.59
N ARG A 365 29.91 33.24 -22.86
CA ARG A 365 29.92 34.70 -22.98
C ARG A 365 31.31 35.30 -22.78
N ARG A 366 32.07 34.83 -21.79
CA ARG A 366 33.45 35.30 -21.54
C ARG A 366 34.42 34.96 -22.66
N LYS A 367 34.21 33.86 -23.37
CA LYS A 367 35.07 33.42 -24.48
C LYS A 367 34.78 34.19 -25.78
N PHE A 368 33.58 34.73 -25.94
CA PHE A 368 33.11 35.40 -27.18
C PHE A 368 32.89 36.91 -27.06
N THR A 369 33.11 37.53 -25.90
CA THR A 369 33.28 38.99 -25.81
C THR A 369 34.72 39.34 -26.22
N PRO A 370 34.96 40.00 -27.37
CA PRO A 370 36.29 40.52 -27.68
C PRO A 370 36.67 41.55 -26.62
N ALA A 371 37.94 41.56 -26.23
CA ALA A 371 38.49 42.66 -25.44
C ALA A 371 38.29 43.93 -26.26
N VAL A 372 37.41 44.82 -25.81
CA VAL A 372 37.34 46.18 -26.33
C VAL A 372 38.61 46.85 -25.81
N SER A 373 39.62 46.92 -26.68
CA SER A 373 40.84 47.71 -26.51
C SER A 373 40.57 49.17 -26.78
#